data_AF-A0A7C4QLS9-F1
#
_entry.id   AF-A0A7C4QLS9-F1
#
_cell.length_a   1.000
_cell.length_b   1.000
_cell.length_c   1.000
_cell.angle_alpha   90.00
_cell.angle_beta   90.00
_cell.angle_gamma   90.00
#
_symmetry.space_group_name_H-M   'P 1'
#
loop_
_entity.id
_entity.type
_entity.pdbx_description
1 polymer ?
#
loop_
_entity_poly.entity_id
_entity_poly.type
_entity_poly.pdbx_seq_one_letter_code
_entity_poly.pdbx_strand_id
1 'polypeptide(L)'
;MSATREEVLKTLVGCFELFSKDLDKDVAKSLRARARDMYPDLVTKGFSYVLVLCASRGDLSVVESGLQGSGCQELLRLVKKKGLKSEDASYALYGALLLMSMSKMGFLHGTKFSDVIRNALDDPVLDSAAYGLMDWIKRLAEAYIEVER
;
A
#
# COMPACT_ATOMS: atom_id res chain seq x y z
N MET A 1 -6.62 -1.79 22.16
CA MET A 1 -6.61 -0.50 21.43
C MET A 1 -6.07 -0.77 20.04
N SER A 2 -6.69 -0.24 18.97
CA SER A 2 -6.14 -0.34 17.62
C SER A 2 -4.71 0.22 17.61
N ALA A 3 -3.72 -0.57 17.18
CA ALA A 3 -2.35 -0.09 17.01
C ALA A 3 -2.25 1.00 15.91
N THR A 4 -3.21 1.03 15.00
CA THR A 4 -3.27 2.01 13.90
C THR A 4 -3.96 3.29 14.36
N ARG A 5 -3.30 4.43 14.10
CA ARG A 5 -3.80 5.78 14.43
C ARG A 5 -5.07 6.12 13.62
N GLU A 6 -6.02 6.79 14.26
CA GLU A 6 -7.31 7.19 13.65
C GLU A 6 -7.13 8.02 12.36
N GLU A 7 -6.18 8.95 12.36
CA GLU A 7 -5.86 9.80 11.20
C GLU A 7 -5.45 9.00 9.96
N VAL A 8 -4.73 7.88 10.17
CA VAL A 8 -4.28 6.99 9.09
C VAL A 8 -5.45 6.16 8.59
N LEU A 9 -6.34 5.71 9.47
CA LEU A 9 -7.56 5.01 9.06
C LEU A 9 -8.50 5.90 8.26
N LYS A 10 -8.72 7.15 8.68
CA LYS A 10 -9.48 8.14 7.91
C LYS A 10 -8.88 8.37 6.52
N THR A 11 -7.55 8.44 6.44
CA THR A 11 -6.83 8.54 5.16
C THR A 11 -7.12 7.32 4.29
N LEU A 12 -6.95 6.11 4.82
CA LEU A 12 -7.18 4.86 4.09
C LEU A 12 -8.63 4.73 3.60
N VAL A 13 -9.62 5.08 4.43
CA VAL A 13 -11.03 5.11 4.03
C VAL A 13 -11.23 6.03 2.83
N GLY A 14 -10.71 7.27 2.90
CA GLY A 14 -10.80 8.20 1.78
C GLY A 14 -10.10 7.70 0.50
N CYS A 15 -8.98 6.98 0.65
CA CYS A 15 -8.30 6.35 -0.48
C CYS A 15 -9.14 5.26 -1.14
N PHE A 16 -9.75 4.36 -0.35
CA PHE A 16 -10.57 3.29 -0.90
C PHE A 16 -11.91 3.79 -1.47
N GLU A 17 -12.50 4.84 -0.90
CA GLU A 17 -13.63 5.56 -1.51
C GLU A 17 -13.26 6.13 -2.88
N LEU A 18 -12.10 6.78 -2.98
CA LEU A 18 -11.59 7.30 -4.24
C LEU A 18 -11.32 6.18 -5.25
N PHE A 19 -10.62 5.12 -4.83
CA PHE A 19 -10.28 4.01 -5.72
C PHE A 19 -11.52 3.27 -6.23
N SER A 20 -12.56 3.12 -5.41
CA SER A 20 -13.81 2.49 -5.83
C SER A 20 -14.51 3.23 -6.99
N LYS A 21 -14.25 4.55 -7.14
CA LYS A 21 -14.89 5.41 -8.14
C LYS A 21 -14.00 5.67 -9.36
N ASP A 22 -12.72 5.92 -9.12
CA ASP A 22 -11.84 6.55 -10.11
C ASP A 22 -10.75 5.62 -10.65
N LEU A 23 -10.56 4.46 -10.03
CA LEU A 23 -9.61 3.45 -10.47
C LEU A 23 -10.25 2.61 -11.57
N ASP A 24 -9.46 2.24 -12.58
CA ASP A 24 -9.90 1.28 -13.59
C ASP A 24 -10.32 -0.04 -12.92
N LYS A 25 -11.40 -0.66 -13.42
CA LYS A 25 -12.02 -1.84 -12.78
C LYS A 25 -11.04 -3.01 -12.66
N ASP A 26 -10.22 -3.24 -13.67
CA ASP A 26 -9.25 -4.35 -13.65
C ASP A 26 -8.12 -4.07 -12.65
N VAL A 27 -7.67 -2.80 -12.57
CA VAL A 27 -6.69 -2.39 -11.56
C VAL A 27 -7.27 -2.51 -10.15
N ALA A 28 -8.52 -2.08 -9.93
CA ALA A 28 -9.19 -2.17 -8.64
C ALA A 28 -9.36 -3.63 -8.18
N LYS A 29 -9.81 -4.51 -9.09
CA LYS A 29 -9.92 -5.94 -8.84
C LYS A 29 -8.57 -6.58 -8.50
N SER A 30 -7.53 -6.22 -9.24
CA SER A 30 -6.16 -6.67 -8.99
C SER A 30 -5.65 -6.16 -7.63
N LEU A 31 -5.89 -4.89 -7.29
CA LEU A 31 -5.54 -4.31 -5.99
C LEU A 31 -6.24 -5.02 -4.83
N ARG A 32 -7.53 -5.35 -4.99
CA ARG A 32 -8.28 -6.15 -4.01
C ARG A 32 -7.65 -7.54 -3.82
N ALA A 33 -7.24 -8.20 -4.89
CA ALA A 33 -6.54 -9.49 -4.81
C ALA A 33 -5.20 -9.34 -4.08
N ARG A 34 -4.38 -8.34 -4.45
CA ARG A 34 -3.10 -8.06 -3.79
C ARG A 34 -3.26 -7.78 -2.30
N ALA A 35 -4.27 -7.03 -1.89
CA ALA A 35 -4.52 -6.76 -0.47
C ALA A 35 -4.80 -8.05 0.33
N ARG A 36 -5.40 -9.07 -0.29
CA ARG A 36 -5.62 -10.38 0.33
C ARG A 36 -4.35 -11.22 0.37
N ASP A 37 -3.60 -11.23 -0.72
CA ASP A 37 -2.43 -12.11 -0.90
C ASP A 37 -1.19 -11.61 -0.15
N MET A 38 -1.05 -10.29 -0.01
CA MET A 38 0.10 -9.66 0.64
C MET A 38 0.09 -9.81 2.16
N TYR A 39 -1.09 -9.93 2.76
CA TYR A 39 -1.22 -10.06 4.20
C TYR A 39 -0.53 -11.34 4.75
N PRO A 40 -0.73 -12.53 4.17
CA PRO A 40 0.08 -13.72 4.48
C PRO A 40 1.57 -13.57 4.18
N ASP A 41 1.93 -12.87 3.09
CA ASP A 41 3.34 -12.65 2.74
C ASP A 41 4.07 -11.81 3.81
N LEU A 42 3.41 -10.82 4.42
CA LEU A 42 3.98 -10.08 5.55
C LEU A 42 4.31 -11.03 6.71
N VAL A 43 3.35 -11.86 7.10
CA VAL A 43 3.51 -12.76 8.27
C VAL A 43 4.69 -13.72 8.09
N THR A 44 4.93 -14.15 6.85
CA THR A 44 5.93 -15.18 6.55
C THR A 44 7.28 -14.63 6.11
N LYS A 45 7.33 -13.41 5.57
CA LYS A 45 8.53 -12.85 4.90
C LYS A 45 8.91 -11.44 5.36
N GLY A 46 8.06 -10.78 6.14
CA GLY A 46 8.32 -9.46 6.70
C GLY A 46 7.97 -8.30 5.76
N PHE A 47 7.95 -7.09 6.35
CA PHE A 47 7.53 -5.84 5.73
C PHE A 47 8.45 -5.43 4.57
N SER A 48 9.77 -5.53 4.78
CA SER A 48 10.77 -5.20 3.77
C SER A 48 10.60 -6.05 2.50
N TYR A 49 10.32 -7.35 2.65
CA TYR A 49 10.03 -8.23 1.51
C TYR A 49 8.79 -7.77 0.74
N VAL A 50 7.69 -7.46 1.44
CA VAL A 50 6.44 -7.01 0.80
C VAL A 50 6.67 -5.73 -0.02
N LEU A 51 7.41 -4.77 0.52
CA LEU A 51 7.75 -3.54 -0.21
C LEU A 51 8.60 -3.80 -1.45
N VAL A 52 9.63 -4.65 -1.34
CA VAL A 52 10.48 -5.03 -2.47
C VAL A 52 9.67 -5.79 -3.53
N LEU A 53 8.75 -6.65 -3.13
CA LEU A 53 7.83 -7.33 -4.05
C LEU A 53 6.95 -6.33 -4.81
N CYS A 54 6.40 -5.34 -4.12
CA CYS A 54 5.58 -4.31 -4.75
C CYS A 54 6.38 -3.45 -5.73
N ALA A 55 7.60 -3.06 -5.36
CA ALA A 55 8.48 -2.28 -6.23
C ALA A 55 8.97 -3.07 -7.46
N SER A 56 9.23 -4.38 -7.30
CA SER A 56 9.74 -5.23 -8.38
C SER A 56 8.68 -5.66 -9.39
N ARG A 57 7.44 -5.89 -8.94
CA ARG A 57 6.32 -6.26 -9.84
C ARG A 57 5.48 -5.09 -10.31
N GLY A 58 5.55 -3.96 -9.62
CA GLY A 58 4.86 -2.73 -9.99
C GLY A 58 5.80 -1.72 -10.62
N ASP A 59 5.96 -0.59 -9.94
CA ASP A 59 6.87 0.48 -10.33
C ASP A 59 7.47 1.12 -9.08
N LEU A 60 8.80 1.07 -8.97
CA LEU A 60 9.53 1.61 -7.82
C LEU A 60 9.19 3.07 -7.53
N SER A 61 9.10 3.92 -8.55
CA SER A 61 8.87 5.36 -8.36
C SER A 61 7.45 5.66 -7.89
N VAL A 62 6.46 4.85 -8.27
CA VAL A 62 5.10 4.95 -7.72
C VAL A 62 5.10 4.50 -6.26
N VAL A 63 5.74 3.36 -5.94
CA VAL A 63 5.83 2.89 -4.55
C VAL A 63 6.50 3.94 -3.67
N GLU A 64 7.66 4.44 -4.08
CA GLU A 64 8.44 5.45 -3.34
C GLU A 64 7.69 6.78 -3.15
N SER A 65 6.80 7.14 -4.08
CA SER A 65 5.96 8.35 -3.94
C SER A 65 5.08 8.33 -2.68
N GLY A 66 4.81 7.15 -2.10
CA GLY A 66 4.14 7.01 -0.81
C GLY A 66 4.91 7.66 0.35
N LEU A 67 6.26 7.73 0.29
CA LEU A 67 7.07 8.41 1.32
C LEU A 67 6.95 9.93 1.26
N GLN A 68 6.67 10.48 0.09
CA GLN A 68 6.68 11.93 -0.15
C GLN A 68 5.40 12.63 0.33
N GLY A 69 4.55 11.92 1.08
CA GLY A 69 3.27 12.46 1.55
C GLY A 69 2.23 12.60 0.43
N SER A 70 2.43 11.92 -0.70
CA SER A 70 1.49 11.92 -1.83
C SER A 70 0.12 11.43 -1.37
N GLY A 71 -0.93 12.24 -1.59
CA GLY A 71 -2.30 11.81 -1.37
C GLY A 71 -2.73 10.77 -2.39
N CYS A 72 -3.81 10.04 -2.11
CA CYS A 72 -4.28 8.96 -2.97
C CYS A 72 -4.70 9.41 -4.39
N GLN A 73 -5.12 10.67 -4.56
CA GLN A 73 -5.32 11.26 -5.89
C GLN A 73 -4.03 11.34 -6.70
N GLU A 74 -2.92 11.70 -6.05
CA GLU A 74 -1.63 11.79 -6.72
C GLU A 74 -1.12 10.39 -7.10
N LEU A 75 -1.32 9.39 -6.23
CA LEU A 75 -1.00 7.99 -6.55
C LEU A 75 -1.75 7.51 -7.80
N LEU A 76 -3.06 7.78 -7.90
CA LEU A 76 -3.84 7.47 -9.09
C LEU A 76 -3.31 8.18 -10.34
N ARG A 77 -2.98 9.47 -10.20
CA ARG A 77 -2.44 10.28 -11.30
C ARG A 77 -1.13 9.70 -11.81
N LEU A 78 -0.24 9.27 -10.91
CA LEU A 78 1.04 8.68 -11.26
C LEU A 78 0.88 7.34 -12.00
N VAL A 79 0.00 6.47 -11.52
CA VAL A 79 -0.31 5.20 -12.20
C VAL A 79 -0.87 5.44 -13.60
N LYS A 80 -1.84 6.36 -13.75
CA LYS A 80 -2.42 6.73 -15.04
C LYS A 80 -1.38 7.34 -15.98
N LYS A 81 -0.56 8.27 -15.48
CA LYS A 81 0.49 8.95 -16.25
C LYS A 81 1.54 7.98 -16.80
N LYS A 82 1.87 6.94 -16.03
CA LYS A 82 2.84 5.91 -16.43
C LYS A 82 2.25 4.84 -17.35
N GLY A 83 0.92 4.80 -17.52
CA GLY A 83 0.26 3.79 -18.35
C GLY A 83 0.49 2.36 -17.83
N LEU A 84 0.57 2.18 -16.51
CA LEU A 84 0.79 0.86 -15.91
C LEU A 84 -0.40 -0.06 -16.17
N LYS A 85 -0.11 -1.33 -16.47
CA LYS A 85 -1.13 -2.39 -16.63
C LYS A 85 -1.72 -2.76 -15.27
N SER A 86 -2.87 -3.44 -15.27
CA SER A 86 -3.63 -3.76 -14.05
C SER A 86 -2.80 -4.41 -12.94
N GLU A 87 -2.03 -5.46 -13.27
CA GLU A 87 -1.15 -6.14 -12.34
C GLU A 87 -0.09 -5.20 -11.77
N ASP A 88 0.73 -4.58 -12.62
CA ASP A 88 1.81 -3.68 -12.20
C ASP A 88 1.29 -2.50 -11.38
N ALA A 89 0.18 -1.90 -11.82
CA ALA A 89 -0.50 -0.81 -11.13
C ALA A 89 -1.00 -1.23 -9.75
N SER A 90 -1.52 -2.46 -9.61
CA SER A 90 -2.02 -2.97 -8.32
C SER A 90 -0.90 -3.18 -7.30
N TYR A 91 0.25 -3.75 -7.73
CA TYR A 91 1.43 -3.87 -6.89
C TYR A 91 1.97 -2.49 -6.48
N ALA A 92 2.06 -1.58 -7.44
CA ALA A 92 2.56 -0.22 -7.21
C ALA A 92 1.69 0.57 -6.22
N LEU A 93 0.36 0.56 -6.41
CA LEU A 93 -0.58 1.23 -5.52
C LEU A 93 -0.58 0.62 -4.13
N TYR A 94 -0.54 -0.71 -4.04
CA TYR A 94 -0.49 -1.40 -2.75
C TYR A 94 0.75 -1.00 -1.95
N GLY A 95 1.93 -1.06 -2.59
CA GLY A 95 3.19 -0.65 -1.98
C GLY A 95 3.17 0.82 -1.57
N ALA A 96 2.68 1.71 -2.43
CA ALA A 96 2.61 3.14 -2.13
C ALA A 96 1.67 3.46 -0.96
N LEU A 97 0.50 2.80 -0.89
CA LEU A 97 -0.46 2.95 0.21
C LEU A 97 0.14 2.51 1.53
N LEU A 98 0.73 1.32 1.55
CA LEU A 98 1.36 0.77 2.74
C LEU A 98 2.49 1.69 3.24
N LEU A 99 3.36 2.13 2.32
CA LEU A 99 4.48 3.01 2.62
C LEU A 99 4.03 4.39 3.13
N MET A 100 3.02 4.98 2.50
CA MET A 100 2.40 6.24 2.94
C MET A 100 1.81 6.10 4.35
N SER A 101 1.08 5.03 4.62
CA SER A 101 0.45 4.81 5.92
C SER A 101 1.48 4.58 7.03
N MET A 102 2.52 3.79 6.76
CA MET A 102 3.61 3.56 7.71
C MET A 102 4.40 4.85 7.99
N SER A 103 4.63 5.68 6.97
CA SER A 103 5.22 7.01 7.12
C SER A 103 4.35 7.93 7.99
N LYS A 104 3.03 8.00 7.73
CA LYS A 104 2.09 8.80 8.53
C LYS A 104 1.96 8.33 9.98
N MET A 105 2.14 7.04 10.25
CA MET A 105 2.20 6.52 11.61
C MET A 105 3.50 6.88 12.35
N GLY A 106 4.50 7.44 11.65
CA GLY A 106 5.79 7.83 12.22
C GLY A 106 6.78 6.69 12.36
N PHE A 107 6.54 5.55 11.70
CA PHE A 107 7.43 4.38 11.77
C PHE A 107 8.58 4.43 10.76
N LEU A 108 8.46 5.23 9.70
CA LEU A 108 9.47 5.30 8.65
C LEU A 108 10.31 6.57 8.77
N HIS A 109 11.62 6.38 8.67
CA HIS A 109 12.60 7.45 8.60
C HIS A 109 13.38 7.35 7.29
N GLY A 110 13.46 8.46 6.56
CA GLY A 110 14.13 8.54 5.26
C GLY A 110 13.22 9.10 4.17
N THR A 111 13.82 9.59 3.10
CA THR A 111 13.11 10.15 1.94
C THR A 111 13.19 9.26 0.71
N LYS A 112 13.96 8.16 0.80
CA LYS A 112 14.17 7.20 -0.28
C LYS A 112 13.74 5.80 0.13
N PHE A 113 13.27 5.04 -0.85
CA PHE A 113 12.88 3.65 -0.70
C PHE A 113 14.03 2.79 -0.18
N SER A 114 15.26 3.00 -0.67
CA SER A 114 16.43 2.25 -0.22
C SER A 114 16.72 2.42 1.28
N ASP A 115 16.44 3.59 1.82
CA ASP A 115 16.68 3.91 3.23
C ASP A 115 15.66 3.17 4.09
N VAL A 116 14.38 3.19 3.66
CA VAL A 116 13.32 2.42 4.31
C VAL A 116 13.63 0.93 4.32
N ILE A 117 14.06 0.36 3.19
CA ILE A 117 14.40 -1.07 3.14
C ILE A 117 15.55 -1.38 4.09
N ARG A 118 16.65 -0.61 4.06
CA ARG A 118 17.79 -0.83 4.95
C ARG A 118 17.40 -0.76 6.43
N ASN A 119 16.54 0.18 6.79
CA ASN A 119 16.08 0.36 8.17
C ASN A 119 15.07 -0.72 8.61
N ALA A 120 14.40 -1.38 7.67
CA ALA A 120 13.42 -2.41 7.92
C ALA A 120 13.96 -3.85 7.86
N LEU A 121 15.21 -4.05 7.45
CA LEU A 121 15.88 -5.34 7.56
C LEU A 121 16.10 -5.62 9.04
N ASP A 122 15.34 -6.56 9.60
CA ASP A 122 15.38 -7.01 11.00
C ASP A 122 14.70 -6.12 12.06
N ASP A 123 13.69 -5.33 11.68
CA ASP A 123 12.87 -4.57 12.65
C ASP A 123 11.50 -5.24 12.91
N PRO A 124 11.36 -6.03 14.00
CA PRO A 124 10.09 -6.69 14.32
C PRO A 124 8.98 -5.72 14.74
N VAL A 125 9.31 -4.49 15.15
CA VAL A 125 8.31 -3.46 15.48
C VAL A 125 7.64 -2.98 14.20
N LEU A 126 8.41 -2.81 13.12
CA LEU A 126 7.85 -2.48 11.80
C LEU A 126 6.93 -3.58 11.28
N ASP A 127 7.32 -4.85 11.41
CA ASP A 127 6.48 -5.98 10.99
C ASP A 127 5.16 -6.01 11.76
N SER A 128 5.20 -5.82 13.08
CA SER A 128 3.99 -5.78 13.91
C SER A 128 3.09 -4.59 13.57
N ALA A 129 3.66 -3.42 13.29
CA ALA A 129 2.90 -2.23 12.90
C ALA A 129 2.26 -2.41 11.51
N ALA A 130 3.02 -2.94 10.56
CA ALA A 130 2.56 -3.25 9.22
C ALA A 130 1.43 -4.28 9.24
N TYR A 131 1.47 -5.26 10.15
CA TYR A 131 0.42 -6.29 10.26
C TYR A 131 -0.95 -5.71 10.54
N GLY A 132 -1.06 -4.87 11.57
CA GLY A 132 -2.33 -4.21 11.90
C GLY A 132 -2.84 -3.36 10.73
N LEU A 133 -1.91 -2.70 10.02
CA LEU A 133 -2.27 -1.82 8.93
C LEU A 133 -2.69 -2.56 7.66
N MET A 134 -2.00 -3.66 7.33
CA MET A 134 -2.30 -4.51 6.17
C MET A 134 -3.63 -5.25 6.36
N ASP A 135 -4.03 -5.62 7.60
CA ASP A 135 -5.38 -6.13 7.85
C ASP A 135 -6.44 -5.07 7.53
N TRP A 136 -6.25 -3.82 7.98
CA TRP A 136 -7.14 -2.71 7.61
C TRP A 136 -7.23 -2.50 6.10
N ILE A 137 -6.08 -2.47 5.40
CA ILE A 137 -6.04 -2.33 3.93
C ILE A 137 -6.82 -3.48 3.27
N LYS A 138 -6.64 -4.72 3.74
CA LYS A 138 -7.39 -5.89 3.25
C LYS A 138 -8.89 -5.70 3.45
N ARG A 139 -9.35 -5.35 4.65
CA ARG A 139 -10.79 -5.18 4.95
C ARG A 139 -11.41 -4.04 4.15
N LEU A 140 -10.70 -2.94 3.97
CA LEU A 140 -11.17 -1.81 3.17
C LEU A 140 -11.23 -2.16 1.68
N ALA A 141 -10.21 -2.82 1.14
CA ALA A 141 -10.26 -3.33 -0.23
C ALA A 141 -11.42 -4.32 -0.41
N GLU A 142 -11.67 -5.17 0.59
CA GLU A 142 -12.77 -6.13 0.60
C GLU A 142 -14.17 -5.49 0.69
N ALA A 143 -14.28 -4.31 1.30
CA ALA A 143 -15.55 -3.61 1.50
C ALA A 143 -15.89 -2.65 0.35
N TYR A 144 -14.91 -1.91 -0.17
CA TYR A 144 -15.15 -0.80 -1.10
C TYR A 144 -15.05 -1.15 -2.58
N ILE A 145 -14.27 -2.18 -2.93
CA ILE A 145 -14.07 -2.57 -4.34
C ILE A 145 -15.03 -3.71 -4.65
N GLU A 146 -15.99 -3.52 -5.56
CA GLU A 146 -17.00 -4.54 -5.85
C GLU A 146 -16.42 -5.90 -6.24
N VAL A 147 -17.10 -6.97 -5.84
CA VAL A 147 -16.87 -8.33 -6.37
C VAL A 147 -17.83 -8.51 -7.52
N GLU A 148 -17.34 -8.58 -8.76
CA GLU A 148 -18.14 -9.10 -9.87
C GLU A 148 -18.59 -10.52 -9.51
N ARG A 149 -19.91 -10.71 -9.40
CA ARG A 149 -20.56 -12.02 -9.27
C ARG A 149 -20.74 -12.64 -10.65
#